data_AF-A0A3L7SQG7-F1
#
_entry.id   AF-A0A3L7SQG7-F1
#
_cell.length_a   1.000
_cell.length_b   1.000
_cell.length_c   1.000
_cell.angle_alpha   90.00
_cell.angle_beta   90.00
_cell.angle_gamma   90.00
#
_symmetry.space_group_name_H-M   'P 1'
#
loop_
_entity.id
_entity.type
_entity.pdbx_description
1 polymer ?
#
loop_
_entity_poly.entity_id
_entity_poly.type
_entity_poly.pdbx_seq_one_letter_code
_entity_poly.pdbx_strand_id
1 'polypeptide(L)'
;MSIPEPNLMHPKMGRRGALQAGGIGLLGLGMNHVQSLRAADVTTYRGQQTAKSVIYIFLSGGLGQHDSFDMKPETPENIRGEFQPIATKTPGLEIC
;
A
#
# COMPACT_ATOMS: atom_id res chain seq x y z
N MET A 1 40.78 4.86 61.30
CA MET A 1 39.44 4.25 61.18
C MET A 1 38.81 4.83 59.92
N SER A 2 38.88 4.12 58.80
CA SER A 2 38.39 4.58 57.49
C SER A 2 36.95 4.09 57.26
N ILE A 3 36.06 5.02 56.90
CA ILE A 3 34.65 4.73 56.60
C ILE A 3 34.60 4.04 55.22
N PRO A 4 33.86 2.92 55.06
CA PRO A 4 33.72 2.29 53.75
C PRO A 4 32.79 3.11 52.86
N GLU A 5 33.22 3.41 51.63
CA GLU A 5 32.43 4.11 50.62
C GLU A 5 31.24 3.25 50.15
N PRO A 6 30.05 3.84 49.90
CA PRO A 6 28.90 3.10 49.43
C PRO A 6 29.10 2.64 47.98
N ASN A 7 29.06 1.33 47.76
CA ASN A 7 29.10 0.75 46.41
C ASN A 7 27.74 0.95 45.72
N LEU A 8 27.58 2.06 45.01
CA LEU A 8 26.41 2.32 44.17
C LEU A 8 26.51 1.48 42.89
N MET A 9 25.92 0.29 42.91
CA MET A 9 25.83 -0.57 41.74
C MET A 9 24.65 -0.14 40.86
N HIS A 10 24.91 0.31 39.63
CA HIS A 10 23.85 0.48 38.64
C HIS A 10 23.25 -0.88 38.28
N PRO A 11 21.91 -1.04 38.28
CA PRO A 11 21.27 -2.27 37.83
C PRO A 11 21.67 -2.53 36.37
N LYS A 12 22.42 -3.61 36.15
CA LYS A 12 22.81 -4.07 34.81
C LYS A 12 21.60 -4.74 34.16
N MET A 13 20.64 -3.95 33.68
CA MET A 13 19.58 -4.49 32.83
C MET A 13 20.19 -4.92 31.51
N GLY A 14 20.33 -6.23 31.32
CA GLY A 14 20.77 -6.77 30.04
C GLY A 14 19.75 -6.49 28.94
N ARG A 15 20.20 -6.36 27.69
CA ARG A 15 19.35 -6.17 26.50
C ARG A 15 18.12 -7.09 26.49
N ARG A 16 18.29 -8.35 26.89
CA ARG A 16 17.20 -9.34 26.98
C ARG A 16 16.15 -8.95 28.01
N GLY A 17 16.56 -8.51 29.20
CA GLY A 17 15.63 -8.09 30.25
C GLY A 17 14.86 -6.83 29.85
N ALA A 18 15.51 -5.88 29.19
CA ALA A 18 14.85 -4.70 28.63
C ALA A 18 13.82 -5.07 27.54
N LEU A 19 14.16 -5.97 26.62
CA LEU A 19 13.24 -6.45 25.59
C LEU A 19 12.06 -7.25 26.14
N GLN A 20 12.28 -8.07 27.17
CA GLN A 20 11.21 -8.82 27.83
C GLN A 20 10.25 -7.88 28.58
N ALA A 21 10.77 -6.91 29.33
CA ALA A 21 9.96 -5.91 30.02
C ALA A 21 9.16 -5.03 29.02
N GLY A 22 9.79 -4.59 27.93
CA GLY A 22 9.11 -3.84 26.87
C GLY A 22 8.10 -4.66 26.07
N GLY A 23 8.36 -5.96 25.89
CA GLY A 23 7.45 -6.90 25.22
C GLY A 23 6.15 -7.13 25.98
N ILE A 24 6.18 -7.12 27.32
CA ILE A 24 4.97 -7.18 28.15
C ILE A 24 4.08 -5.95 27.90
N GLY A 25 4.69 -4.76 27.73
CA GLY A 25 3.97 -3.55 27.34
C GLY A 25 3.33 -3.66 25.94
N LEU A 26 4.05 -4.21 24.96
CA LEU A 26 3.54 -4.44 23.60
C LEU A 26 2.35 -5.42 23.56
N LEU A 27 2.37 -6.45 24.40
CA LEU A 27 1.30 -7.45 24.46
C LEU A 27 0.13 -7.04 25.40
N GLY A 28 0.37 -6.17 26.38
CA GLY A 28 -0.62 -5.75 27.38
C GLY A 28 -1.31 -4.40 27.12
N LEU A 29 -0.63 -3.43 26.48
CA LEU A 29 -1.18 -2.09 26.22
C LEU A 29 -2.08 -2.02 24.97
N GLY A 30 -2.10 -3.07 24.16
CA GLY A 30 -3.02 -3.22 23.04
C GLY A 30 -4.43 -3.70 23.46
N MET A 31 -4.59 -4.30 24.65
CA MET A 31 -5.85 -4.94 25.06
C MET A 31 -7.02 -3.97 25.22
N ASN A 32 -6.76 -2.73 25.66
CA ASN A 32 -7.79 -1.69 25.76
C ASN A 32 -8.44 -1.40 24.39
N HIS A 33 -7.70 -1.63 23.30
CA HIS A 33 -8.17 -1.45 21.94
C HIS A 33 -8.64 -2.76 21.31
N VAL A 34 -8.43 -3.93 21.92
CA VAL A 34 -8.90 -5.22 21.36
C VAL A 34 -10.42 -5.26 21.30
N GLN A 35 -11.11 -4.75 22.31
CA GLN A 35 -12.57 -4.70 22.29
C GLN A 35 -13.10 -3.69 21.27
N SER A 36 -12.46 -2.53 21.13
CA SER A 36 -12.81 -1.56 20.09
C SER A 36 -12.47 -2.05 18.68
N LEU A 37 -11.40 -2.82 18.49
CA LEU A 37 -11.01 -3.43 17.21
C LEU A 37 -11.90 -4.62 16.84
N ARG A 38 -12.36 -5.40 17.82
CA ARG A 38 -13.37 -6.46 17.62
C ARG A 38 -14.75 -5.89 17.34
N ALA A 39 -15.08 -4.74 17.95
CA ALA A 39 -16.31 -3.99 17.71
C ALA A 39 -16.21 -3.05 16.51
N ALA A 40 -15.02 -2.85 15.94
CA ALA A 40 -14.83 -2.18 14.67
C ALA A 40 -15.43 -3.07 13.59
N ASP A 41 -16.70 -2.82 13.36
CA ASP A 41 -17.53 -3.51 12.41
C ASP A 41 -16.87 -3.38 11.01
N VAL A 42 -16.74 -4.51 10.31
CA VAL A 42 -16.14 -4.60 8.96
C VAL A 42 -16.88 -3.71 7.96
N THR A 43 -18.05 -3.20 8.35
CA THR A 43 -18.92 -2.27 7.63
C THR A 43 -18.28 -0.92 7.31
N THR A 44 -17.18 -0.53 7.96
CA THR A 44 -16.43 0.70 7.58
C THR A 44 -15.54 0.49 6.36
N TYR A 45 -15.15 -0.76 6.06
CA TYR A 45 -14.68 -1.11 4.72
C TYR A 45 -15.92 -1.36 3.86
N ARG A 46 -16.47 -0.30 3.28
CA ARG A 46 -17.27 -0.42 2.06
C ARG A 46 -16.38 -1.05 0.98
N GLY A 47 -16.36 -2.37 0.98
CA GLY A 47 -15.71 -3.30 0.06
C GLY A 47 -14.46 -2.77 -0.61
N GLN A 48 -13.28 -3.20 -0.17
CA GLN A 48 -12.27 -3.54 -1.16
C GLN A 48 -12.85 -4.69 -1.98
N GLN A 49 -13.58 -4.34 -3.04
CA GLN A 49 -14.06 -5.30 -4.02
C GLN A 49 -12.81 -5.92 -4.62
N THR A 50 -12.53 -7.17 -4.23
CA THR A 50 -11.48 -7.94 -4.87
C THR A 50 -11.94 -8.21 -6.30
N ALA A 51 -11.13 -7.82 -7.28
CA ALA A 51 -11.41 -8.13 -8.67
C ALA A 51 -11.46 -9.66 -8.80
N LYS A 52 -12.62 -10.21 -9.17
CA LYS A 52 -12.82 -11.67 -9.31
C LYS A 52 -12.09 -12.24 -10.52
N SER A 53 -11.81 -11.41 -11.51
CA SER A 53 -11.11 -11.74 -12.74
C SER A 53 -10.31 -10.52 -13.21
N VAL A 54 -9.18 -10.78 -13.88
CA VAL A 54 -8.32 -9.76 -14.49
C VAL A 54 -7.98 -10.22 -15.91
N ILE A 55 -8.03 -9.30 -16.87
CA ILE A 55 -7.50 -9.52 -18.22
C ILE A 55 -6.06 -9.03 -18.21
N TYR A 56 -5.11 -9.91 -18.51
CA TYR A 56 -3.70 -9.56 -18.64
C TYR A 56 -3.32 -9.52 -20.11
N ILE A 57 -2.94 -8.34 -20.59
CA ILE A 57 -2.49 -8.12 -21.96
C ILE A 57 -0.98 -7.94 -21.93
N PHE A 58 -0.24 -8.91 -22.46
CA PHE A 58 1.22 -8.84 -22.55
C PHE A 58 1.66 -8.28 -23.90
N LEU A 59 2.23 -7.08 -23.89
CA LEU A 59 2.74 -6.41 -25.08
C LEU A 59 4.27 -6.36 -25.01
N SER A 60 4.93 -7.37 -25.61
CA SER A 60 6.39 -7.44 -25.71
C SER A 60 6.91 -6.35 -26.66
N GLY A 61 7.07 -5.13 -26.15
CA GLY A 61 7.42 -3.94 -26.92
C GLY A 61 6.53 -2.72 -26.62
N GLY A 62 5.49 -2.89 -25.80
CA GLY A 62 4.53 -1.84 -25.47
C GLY A 62 3.42 -1.68 -26.50
N LEU A 63 2.53 -0.74 -26.23
CA LEU A 63 1.47 -0.31 -27.12
C LEU A 63 2.02 0.58 -28.25
N GLY A 64 1.47 0.46 -29.46
CA GLY A 64 1.77 1.36 -30.56
C GLY A 64 1.29 2.78 -30.25
N GLN A 65 2.07 3.80 -30.65
CA GLN A 65 1.69 5.20 -30.43
C GLN A 65 0.42 5.58 -31.20
N HIS A 66 0.25 5.01 -32.40
CA HIS A 66 -0.97 5.14 -33.21
C HIS A 66 -2.17 4.37 -32.67
N ASP A 67 -1.96 3.45 -31.73
CA ASP A 67 -3.02 2.62 -31.14
C ASP A 67 -3.43 3.12 -29.75
N SER A 68 -2.95 4.29 -29.31
CA SER A 68 -3.15 4.77 -27.94
C SER A 68 -3.28 6.28 -27.81
N PHE A 69 -2.21 7.02 -28.08
CA PHE A 69 -2.12 8.45 -27.78
C PHE A 69 -2.13 9.35 -29.02
N ASP A 70 -1.82 8.81 -30.19
CA ASP A 70 -1.70 9.57 -31.44
C ASP A 70 -2.31 8.79 -32.62
N MET A 71 -3.61 8.48 -32.50
CA MET A 71 -4.39 7.75 -33.49
C MET A 71 -4.34 8.36 -34.89
N LYS A 72 -4.14 9.67 -35.00
CA LYS A 72 -4.30 10.44 -36.24
C LYS A 72 -5.63 10.13 -36.94
N PRO A 73 -6.78 10.35 -36.27
CA PRO A 73 -8.09 9.90 -36.75
C PRO A 73 -8.46 10.45 -38.14
N GLU A 74 -7.99 11.66 -38.45
CA GLU A 74 -8.22 12.36 -39.72
C GLU A 74 -7.39 11.83 -40.90
N THR A 75 -6.47 10.90 -40.65
CA THR A 75 -5.59 10.36 -41.69
C THR A 75 -6.25 9.15 -42.35
N PRO A 76 -6.00 8.89 -43.66
CA PRO A 76 -6.48 7.69 -44.32
C PRO A 76 -6.25 6.40 -43.54
N GLU A 77 -7.16 5.45 -43.70
CA GLU A 77 -7.22 4.19 -42.94
C GLU A 77 -5.95 3.33 -43.06
N ASN A 78 -5.18 3.50 -44.15
CA ASN A 78 -3.91 2.82 -44.34
C ASN A 78 -2.73 3.41 -43.55
N ILE A 79 -2.92 4.53 -42.83
CA ILE A 79 -1.87 5.24 -42.08
C ILE A 79 -2.23 5.36 -40.60
N ARG A 80 -3.51 5.54 -40.26
CA ARG A 80 -3.97 5.54 -38.87
C ARG A 80 -3.99 4.13 -38.28
N GLY A 81 -4.00 4.03 -36.96
CA GLY A 81 -4.18 2.74 -36.26
C GLY A 81 -5.55 2.11 -36.53
N GLU A 82 -5.70 0.84 -36.19
CA GLU A 82 -6.96 0.09 -36.41
C GLU A 82 -8.10 0.62 -35.52
N PHE A 83 -7.75 1.15 -34.34
CA PHE A 83 -8.70 1.58 -33.33
C PHE A 83 -9.22 3.01 -33.57
N GLN A 84 -10.48 3.24 -33.19
CA GLN A 84 -11.13 4.55 -33.26
C GLN A 84 -11.06 5.24 -31.88
N PRO A 85 -10.83 6.57 -31.84
CA PRO A 85 -10.79 7.31 -30.57
C PRO A 85 -12.04 7.12 -29.72
N ILE A 86 -11.83 6.93 -28.42
CA ILE A 86 -12.88 6.90 -27.41
C ILE A 86 -12.69 8.03 -26.40
N ALA A 87 -13.81 8.64 -25.98
CA ALA A 87 -13.80 9.67 -24.95
C ALA A 87 -13.40 9.08 -23.59
N THR A 88 -12.49 9.77 -22.89
CA THR A 88 -12.14 9.43 -21.51
C THR A 88 -12.97 10.21 -20.51
N LYS A 89 -12.79 9.93 -19.22
CA LYS A 89 -13.39 10.71 -18.13
C LYS A 89 -12.91 12.17 -18.10
N THR A 90 -11.72 12.44 -18.65
CA THR A 90 -11.17 13.80 -18.73
C THR A 90 -11.71 14.50 -19.97
N PRO A 91 -12.44 15.63 -19.83
CA PRO A 91 -13.00 16.33 -20.99
C PRO A 91 -11.91 16.74 -21.99
N GLY A 92 -12.15 16.47 -23.27
CA GLY A 92 -11.23 16.79 -24.36
C GLY A 92 -10.06 15.82 -24.53
N LEU A 93 -9.95 14.77 -23.71
CA LEU A 93 -8.98 13.70 -23.89
C LEU A 93 -9.64 12.47 -24.51
N GLU A 94 -9.13 12.08 -25.67
CA GLU A 94 -9.48 10.85 -26.38
C GLU A 94 -8.24 9.94 -26.46
N ILE A 95 -8.47 8.64 -26.33
CA ILE A 95 -7.44 7.59 -26.49
C ILE A 95 -8.04 6.43 -27.30
N CYS A 96 -7.21 5.48 -27.71
CA CYS A 96 -7.65 4.17 -28.19
C CYS A 96 -7.34 3.06 -27.18
#